data_AF-A0A951AJ07-F1
#
_entry.id   AF-A0A951AJ07-F1
#
_cell.length_a   1.000
_cell.length_b   1.000
_cell.length_c   1.000
_cell.angle_alpha   90.00
_cell.angle_beta   90.00
_cell.angle_gamma   90.00
#
_symmetry.space_group_name_H-M   'P 1'
#
loop_
_entity.id
_entity.type
_entity.pdbx_description
1 polymer ?
#
loop_
_entity_poly.entity_id
_entity_poly.type
_entity_poly.pdbx_seq_one_letter_code
_entity_poly.pdbx_strand_id
1 'polypeptide(L)'
;MHASWNFIALLVIMLQAISMYMVAGLVLPDVTGDAIVDLRDHYFAHRSWFFGALLGCIVFSAAKELALTGHLPGRMNGEFHLVFGVASVVAAVTRREWFHKFLAPAVGLLFVLYITLLYARL
;
A
#
# COMPACT_ATOMS: atom_id res chain seq x y z
N MET A 1 -29.71 -3.62 4.34
CA MET A 1 -29.41 -2.27 3.80
C MET A 1 -28.62 -2.45 2.52
N HIS A 2 -29.18 -2.11 1.36
CA HIS A 2 -28.44 -2.12 0.10
C HIS A 2 -27.55 -0.89 0.07
N ALA A 3 -26.24 -1.06 -0.02
CA ALA A 3 -25.34 0.07 -0.22
C ALA A 3 -25.67 0.72 -1.57
N SER A 4 -26.23 1.91 -1.54
CA SER A 4 -26.52 2.68 -2.74
C SER A 4 -25.21 3.20 -3.30
N TRP A 5 -24.83 2.70 -4.48
CA TRP A 5 -23.70 3.20 -5.24
C TRP A 5 -23.81 4.73 -5.36
N ASN A 6 -22.80 5.43 -4.88
CA ASN A 6 -22.79 6.88 -4.83
C ASN A 6 -21.42 7.42 -5.27
N PHE A 7 -21.37 8.72 -5.53
CA PHE A 7 -20.18 9.38 -6.03
C PHE A 7 -18.96 9.23 -5.09
N ILE A 8 -19.20 9.16 -3.78
CA ILE A 8 -18.12 8.97 -2.79
C ILE A 8 -17.49 7.58 -2.93
N ALA A 9 -18.31 6.53 -3.06
CA ALA A 9 -17.82 5.17 -3.27
C ALA A 9 -16.97 5.07 -4.55
N LEU A 10 -17.41 5.70 -5.64
CA LEU A 10 -16.64 5.79 -6.89
C LEU A 10 -15.30 6.50 -6.66
N LEU A 11 -15.31 7.67 -6.02
CA LEU A 11 -14.12 8.47 -5.77
C LEU A 11 -13.09 7.70 -4.92
N VAL A 12 -13.53 6.99 -3.88
CA VAL A 12 -12.63 6.18 -3.03
C VAL A 12 -12.01 5.02 -3.81
N ILE A 13 -12.79 4.34 -4.66
CA ILE A 13 -12.25 3.28 -5.53
C ILE A 13 -11.22 3.85 -6.50
N MET A 14 -11.48 5.02 -7.09
CA MET A 14 -10.53 5.70 -7.96
C MET A 14 -9.25 6.10 -7.21
N LEU A 15 -9.36 6.64 -5.99
CA LEU A 15 -8.20 6.97 -5.16
C LEU A 15 -7.38 5.73 -4.80
N GLN A 16 -8.03 4.59 -4.53
CA GLN A 16 -7.33 3.33 -4.34
C GLN A 16 -6.57 2.91 -5.60
N ALA A 17 -7.19 3.02 -6.77
CA ALA A 17 -6.56 2.68 -8.05
C ALA A 17 -5.39 3.62 -8.40
N ILE A 18 -5.55 4.93 -8.20
CA ILE A 18 -4.50 5.95 -8.38
C ILE A 18 -3.31 5.66 -7.46
N SER A 19 -3.58 5.32 -6.20
CA SER A 19 -2.52 4.98 -5.24
C SER A 19 -1.73 3.75 -5.69
N MET A 20 -2.43 2.71 -6.17
CA MET A 20 -1.79 1.51 -6.72
C MET A 20 -0.95 1.83 -7.97
N TYR A 21 -1.49 2.66 -8.86
CA TYR A 21 -0.77 3.13 -10.04
C TYR A 21 0.51 3.90 -9.65
N MET A 22 0.45 4.77 -8.64
CA MET A 22 1.61 5.49 -8.12
C MET A 22 2.66 4.54 -7.53
N VAL A 23 2.24 3.51 -6.77
CA VAL A 23 3.17 2.48 -6.26
C VAL A 23 3.90 1.79 -7.42
N ALA A 24 3.16 1.40 -8.47
CA ALA A 24 3.73 0.75 -9.64
C ALA A 24 4.66 1.68 -10.45
N GLY A 25 4.33 2.97 -10.59
CA GLY A 25 5.15 3.93 -11.31
C GLY A 25 6.40 4.38 -10.54
N LEU A 26 6.37 4.39 -9.21
CA LEU A 26 7.50 4.87 -8.39
C LEU A 26 8.55 3.79 -8.12
N VAL A 27 8.20 2.51 -8.28
CA VAL A 27 9.08 1.40 -7.92
C VAL A 27 10.27 1.23 -8.87
N LEU A 28 10.08 1.58 -10.15
CA LEU A 28 11.11 1.46 -11.19
C LEU A 28 11.38 2.82 -11.82
N PRO A 29 12.63 3.10 -12.21
CA PRO A 29 12.95 4.30 -12.97
C PRO A 29 12.42 4.22 -14.40
N ASP A 30 12.11 5.36 -14.99
CA ASP A 30 11.85 5.47 -16.43
C ASP A 30 13.16 5.22 -17.19
N VAL A 31 13.32 4.01 -17.74
CA VAL A 31 14.49 3.64 -18.54
C VAL A 31 14.26 4.12 -19.97
N THR A 32 14.45 5.41 -20.22
CA THR A 32 14.45 5.97 -21.58
C THR A 32 15.89 6.15 -22.07
N GLY A 33 16.36 5.23 -22.93
CA GLY A 33 17.70 5.24 -23.54
C GLY A 33 18.75 4.37 -22.82
N ASP A 34 20.03 4.61 -23.12
CA ASP A 34 21.19 3.83 -22.63
C ASP A 34 21.75 4.29 -21.27
N ALA A 35 21.00 5.09 -20.51
CA ALA A 35 21.47 5.60 -19.22
C ALA A 35 21.48 4.48 -18.16
N ILE A 36 22.65 4.23 -17.56
CA ILE A 36 22.78 3.34 -16.40
C ILE A 36 22.15 4.05 -15.20
N VAL A 37 21.02 3.52 -14.71
CA VAL A 37 20.34 4.06 -13.52
C VAL A 37 20.73 3.25 -12.29
N ASP A 38 21.23 3.95 -11.26
CA ASP A 38 21.43 3.36 -9.94
C ASP A 38 20.07 3.16 -9.24
N LEU A 39 19.67 1.89 -9.07
CA LEU A 39 18.40 1.52 -8.44
C LEU A 39 18.32 1.92 -6.96
N ARG A 40 19.46 1.92 -6.26
CA ARG A 40 19.51 2.28 -4.84
C ARG A 40 19.23 3.78 -4.69
N ASP A 41 19.88 4.60 -5.50
CA ASP A 41 19.69 6.04 -5.45
C ASP A 41 18.27 6.43 -5.88
N HIS A 42 17.74 5.80 -6.93
CA HIS A 42 16.34 5.97 -7.35
C HIS A 42 15.37 5.62 -6.21
N TYR A 43 15.58 4.47 -5.56
CA TYR A 43 14.76 4.03 -4.44
C TYR A 43 14.75 5.04 -3.28
N PHE A 44 15.93 5.51 -2.84
CA PHE A 44 16.00 6.43 -1.71
C PHE A 44 15.48 7.83 -2.04
N ALA A 45 15.58 8.26 -3.30
CA ALA A 45 14.99 9.51 -3.79
C ALA A 45 13.46 9.49 -3.75
N HIS A 46 12.85 8.36 -4.13
CA HIS A 46 11.38 8.23 -4.23
C HIS A 46 10.71 7.58 -3.02
N ARG A 47 11.49 7.09 -2.04
CA ARG A 47 11.06 6.39 -0.83
C ARG A 47 9.76 6.95 -0.21
N SER A 48 9.75 8.24 0.13
CA SER A 48 8.62 8.84 0.84
C SER A 48 7.35 8.85 -0.01
N TRP A 49 7.48 9.07 -1.31
CA TRP A 49 6.36 9.04 -2.24
C TRP A 49 5.85 7.61 -2.45
N PHE A 50 6.75 6.64 -2.60
CA PHE A 50 6.40 5.24 -2.73
C PHE A 50 5.61 4.74 -1.51
N PHE A 51 6.14 4.96 -0.30
CA PHE A 51 5.46 4.54 0.93
C PHE A 51 4.23 5.38 1.26
N GLY A 52 4.18 6.64 0.81
CA GLY A 52 2.97 7.47 0.89
C GLY A 52 1.84 6.93 0.00
N ALA A 53 2.16 6.52 -1.23
CA ALA A 53 1.20 5.88 -2.12
C ALA A 53 0.76 4.50 -1.59
N LEU A 54 1.67 3.73 -0.98
CA LEU A 54 1.34 2.46 -0.32
C LEU A 54 0.40 2.67 0.87
N LEU A 55 0.65 3.70 1.69
CA LEU A 55 -0.26 4.10 2.76
C LEU A 55 -1.63 4.52 2.20
N GLY A 56 -1.65 5.25 1.09
CA GLY A 56 -2.87 5.57 0.34
C GLY A 56 -3.67 4.32 -0.01
N CYS A 57 -3.03 3.28 -0.57
CA CYS A 57 -3.71 2.01 -0.87
C CYS A 57 -4.42 1.41 0.35
N ILE A 58 -3.78 1.45 1.52
CA ILE A 58 -4.31 0.89 2.77
C ILE A 58 -5.49 1.72 3.28
N VAL A 59 -5.32 3.04 3.33
CA VAL A 59 -6.36 3.98 3.79
C VAL A 59 -7.59 3.89 2.89
N PHE A 60 -7.40 3.92 1.57
CA PHE A 60 -8.51 3.85 0.62
C PHE A 60 -9.12 2.46 0.55
N SER A 61 -8.38 1.39 0.87
CA SER A 61 -8.96 0.04 1.05
C SER A 61 -9.99 0.03 2.20
N ALA A 62 -9.61 0.58 3.36
CA ALA A 62 -10.52 0.68 4.51
C ALA A 62 -11.69 1.64 4.25
N ALA A 63 -11.42 2.80 3.64
CA ALA A 63 -12.46 3.75 3.28
C ALA A 63 -13.45 3.19 2.25
N LYS A 64 -12.98 2.36 1.31
CA LYS A 64 -13.82 1.68 0.33
C LYS A 64 -14.76 0.70 1.02
N GLU A 65 -14.26 -0.10 1.95
CA GLU A 65 -15.10 -1.04 2.71
C GLU A 65 -16.19 -0.29 3.48
N LEU A 66 -15.84 0.82 4.12
CA LEU A 66 -16.79 1.70 4.80
C LEU A 66 -17.83 2.28 3.83
N ALA A 67 -17.40 2.78 2.67
CA ALA A 67 -18.29 3.39 1.68
C ALA A 67 -19.24 2.37 1.01
N LEU A 68 -18.77 1.14 0.79
CA LEU A 68 -19.52 0.09 0.08
C LEU A 68 -20.37 -0.79 1.01
N THR A 69 -20.01 -0.91 2.28
CA THR A 69 -20.72 -1.83 3.20
C THR A 69 -21.31 -1.12 4.42
N GLY A 70 -20.93 0.13 4.66
CA GLY A 70 -21.29 0.88 5.87
C GLY A 70 -20.49 0.47 7.11
N HIS A 71 -19.56 -0.48 6.99
CA HIS A 71 -18.79 -1.02 8.10
C HIS A 71 -17.29 -0.87 7.85
N LEU A 72 -16.53 -0.67 8.93
CA LEU A 72 -15.07 -0.74 8.88
C LEU A 72 -14.62 -2.18 8.62
N PRO A 73 -13.37 -2.36 8.15
CA PRO A 73 -12.75 -3.66 8.02
C PRO A 73 -12.97 -4.54 9.26
N GLY A 74 -13.37 -5.79 9.03
CA GLY A 74 -13.44 -6.79 10.10
C GLY A 74 -12.10 -6.87 10.86
N ARG A 75 -12.16 -7.26 12.15
CA ARG A 75 -11.04 -7.14 13.09
C ARG A 75 -9.68 -7.58 12.52
N MET A 76 -9.60 -8.77 11.93
CA MET A 76 -8.36 -9.29 11.34
C MET A 76 -7.86 -8.41 10.20
N ASN A 77 -8.72 -8.02 9.25
CA ASN A 77 -8.33 -7.15 8.14
C ASN A 77 -7.87 -5.77 8.64
N GLY A 78 -8.58 -5.22 9.64
CA GLY A 78 -8.21 -3.97 10.30
C GLY A 78 -6.85 -4.03 10.99
N GLU A 79 -6.54 -5.12 11.70
CA GLU A 79 -5.24 -5.34 12.35
C GLU A 79 -4.10 -5.36 11.30
N PHE A 80 -4.28 -6.07 10.18
CA PHE A 80 -3.29 -6.06 9.10
C PHE A 80 -3.15 -4.68 8.43
N HIS A 81 -4.25 -3.98 8.16
CA HIS A 81 -4.20 -2.60 7.66
C HIS A 81 -3.39 -1.69 8.60
N LEU A 82 -3.58 -1.80 9.92
CA LEU A 82 -2.81 -1.03 10.89
C LEU A 82 -1.32 -1.36 10.83
N VAL A 83 -0.96 -2.65 10.82
CA VAL A 83 0.45 -3.07 10.76
C VAL A 83 1.12 -2.58 9.47
N PHE A 84 0.48 -2.78 8.31
CA PHE A 84 1.02 -2.29 7.03
C PHE A 84 1.07 -0.76 6.97
N GLY A 85 0.07 -0.07 7.55
CA GLY A 85 0.02 1.39 7.60
C GLY A 85 1.17 1.96 8.43
N VAL A 86 1.37 1.42 9.64
CA VAL A 86 2.50 1.80 10.51
C VAL A 86 3.83 1.50 9.82
N ALA A 87 4.00 0.31 9.24
CA ALA A 87 5.21 -0.05 8.51
C ALA A 87 5.50 0.93 7.37
N SER A 88 4.46 1.35 6.62
CA SER A 88 4.59 2.33 5.53
C SER A 88 5.04 3.69 6.04
N VAL A 89 4.43 4.20 7.13
CA VAL A 89 4.82 5.48 7.75
C VAL A 89 6.28 5.43 8.22
N VAL A 90 6.66 4.37 8.95
CA VAL A 90 8.02 4.20 9.46
C VAL A 90 9.03 4.11 8.31
N ALA A 91 8.70 3.41 7.24
CA ALA A 91 9.55 3.29 6.07
C ALA A 91 9.70 4.61 5.29
N ALA A 92 8.63 5.40 5.18
CA ALA A 92 8.69 6.72 4.55
C ALA A 92 9.69 7.65 5.25
N VAL A 93 9.74 7.64 6.59
CA VAL A 93 10.62 8.53 7.37
C VAL A 93 12.03 7.95 7.57
N THR A 94 12.20 6.62 7.52
CA THR A 94 13.49 5.97 7.79
C THR A 94 14.40 5.97 6.56
N ARG A 95 15.58 6.58 6.66
CA ARG A 95 16.59 6.59 5.58
C ARG A 95 17.61 5.45 5.64
N ARG A 96 17.60 4.65 6.72
CA ARG A 96 18.60 3.61 6.95
C ARG A 96 18.40 2.43 6.00
N GLU A 97 19.44 2.10 5.23
CA GLU A 97 19.34 1.05 4.21
C GLU A 97 19.12 -0.34 4.77
N TRP A 98 19.82 -0.70 5.85
CA TRP A 98 19.65 -2.01 6.48
C TRP A 98 18.21 -2.24 6.93
N PHE A 99 17.51 -1.18 7.35
CA PHE A 99 16.11 -1.24 7.75
C PHE A 99 15.23 -1.66 6.58
N HIS A 100 15.41 -1.07 5.40
CA HIS A 100 14.64 -1.42 4.19
C HIS A 100 14.96 -2.82 3.67
N LYS A 101 16.23 -3.22 3.73
CA LYS A 101 16.66 -4.59 3.39
C LYS A 101 15.99 -5.65 4.26
N PHE A 102 15.79 -5.34 5.55
CA PHE A 102 15.07 -6.23 6.46
C PHE A 102 13.55 -6.13 6.31
N LEU A 103 13.03 -4.90 6.13
CA LEU A 103 11.60 -4.63 6.03
C LEU A 103 10.99 -5.31 4.81
N ALA A 104 11.66 -5.27 3.65
CA ALA A 104 11.13 -5.83 2.41
C ALA A 104 10.72 -7.33 2.53
N PRO A 105 11.62 -8.25 2.95
CA PRO A 105 11.22 -9.65 3.15
C PRO A 105 10.23 -9.81 4.31
N ALA A 106 10.37 -9.04 5.41
CA ALA A 106 9.44 -9.12 6.53
C ALA A 106 8.00 -8.76 6.13
N VAL A 107 7.82 -7.68 5.38
CA VAL A 107 6.52 -7.25 4.84
C VAL A 107 6.01 -8.23 3.78
N GLY A 108 6.89 -8.78 2.94
CA GLY A 108 6.53 -9.83 1.99
C GLY A 108 5.96 -11.08 2.66
N LEU A 109 6.63 -11.58 3.71
CA LEU A 109 6.15 -12.70 4.51
C LEU A 109 4.83 -12.37 5.23
N LEU A 110 4.73 -11.18 5.79
CA LEU A 110 3.51 -10.71 6.44
C LEU A 110 2.33 -10.62 5.46
N PHE A 111 2.58 -10.20 4.23
CA PHE A 111 1.56 -10.13 3.17
C PHE A 111 1.09 -11.52 2.73
N VAL A 112 2.00 -12.48 2.59
CA VAL A 112 1.65 -13.90 2.34
C VAL A 112 0.83 -14.47 3.50
N LEU A 113 1.23 -14.19 4.74
CA LEU A 113 0.48 -14.59 5.94
C LEU A 113 -0.93 -13.99 5.95
N TYR A 114 -1.05 -12.70 5.64
CA TYR A 114 -2.33 -12.01 5.53
C TYR A 114 -3.26 -12.69 4.52
N ILE A 115 -2.78 -12.93 3.30
CA ILE A 115 -3.57 -13.62 2.27
C ILE A 115 -3.99 -15.01 2.76
N THR A 116 -3.07 -15.78 3.33
CA THR A 116 -3.36 -17.14 3.80
C THR A 116 -4.45 -17.13 4.87
N LEU A 117 -4.36 -16.26 5.86
CA LEU A 117 -5.37 -16.14 6.93
C LEU A 117 -6.71 -15.59 6.43
N LEU A 118 -6.68 -14.68 5.46
CA LEU A 118 -7.88 -14.12 4.86
C LEU A 118 -8.68 -15.20 4.14
N TYR A 119 -8.01 -16.02 3.32
CA TYR A 119 -8.67 -17.06 2.53
C TYR A 119 -8.93 -18.36 3.30
N ALA A 120 -8.17 -18.66 4.35
CA ALA A 120 -8.48 -19.78 5.24
C ALA A 120 -9.77 -19.56 6.07
N ARG A 121 -10.29 -18.34 6.11
CA ARG A 121 -11.53 -17.97 6.82
C ARG A 121 -12.74 -17.78 5.90
N LEU A 122 -12.56 -17.86 4.58
CA LEU A 122 -13.63 -17.84 3.58
C LEU A 122 -14.19 -19.25 3.37
#